data_AF-A0A9P8RLW4-F1
#
_entry.id   AF-A0A9P8RLW4-F1
#
_cell.length_a   1.000
_cell.length_b   1.000
_cell.length_c   1.000
_cell.angle_alpha   90.00
_cell.angle_beta   90.00
_cell.angle_gamma   90.00
#
_symmetry.space_group_name_H-M   'P 1'
#
loop_
_entity.id
_entity.type
_entity.pdbx_description
1 polymer ?
#
loop_
_entity_poly.entity_id
_entity_poly.type
_entity_poly.pdbx_seq_one_letter_code
_entity_poly.pdbx_strand_id
1 'polypeptide(L)'
;MGRKRLTPEEIAKKAPEKSFDDDITGIDDAPISKPITANTQRLYDRRWSLWVEYTKTHPSANPHDMQTAKHFVEFLACGAEGVDSDKPNVSSVRMYWSQFVSAWNRQTSNPISKEATELITYYIQDHLQKKLALTLACEVALDPI
;
A
#
# COMPACT_ATOMS: atom_id res chain seq x y z
N MET A 1 32.89 -13.70 16.11
CA MET A 1 32.06 -13.91 17.31
C MET A 1 30.67 -13.36 17.05
N GLY A 2 29.61 -14.16 17.18
CA GLY A 2 28.23 -13.71 16.97
C GLY A 2 27.74 -12.82 18.12
N ARG A 3 26.94 -11.80 17.83
CA ARG A 3 26.32 -10.95 18.87
C ARG A 3 25.39 -11.80 19.74
N LYS A 4 25.67 -11.88 21.04
CA LYS A 4 24.77 -12.48 22.03
C LYS A 4 23.46 -11.68 22.04
N ARG A 5 22.31 -12.36 21.95
CA ARG A 5 20.99 -11.73 22.13
C ARG A 5 20.83 -11.35 23.61
N LEU A 6 20.36 -10.13 23.87
CA LEU A 6 20.05 -9.68 25.22
C LEU A 6 18.71 -10.25 25.69
N THR A 7 18.60 -10.56 26.97
CA THR A 7 17.31 -10.90 27.60
C THR A 7 16.44 -9.64 27.77
N PRO A 8 15.11 -9.78 27.97
CA PRO A 8 14.24 -8.63 28.24
C PRO A 8 14.71 -7.77 29.44
N GLU A 9 15.16 -8.40 30.52
CA GLU A 9 15.70 -7.72 31.71
C GLU A 9 16.99 -6.95 31.40
N GLU A 10 17.89 -7.53 30.61
CA GLU A 10 19.12 -6.87 30.17
C GLU A 10 18.83 -5.65 29.27
N ILE A 11 17.74 -5.69 28.50
CA ILE A 11 17.28 -4.56 27.67
C ILE A 11 16.70 -3.46 28.57
N ALA A 12 15.81 -3.81 29.50
CA ALA A 12 15.19 -2.84 30.41
C ALA A 12 16.23 -2.09 31.24
N LYS A 13 17.27 -2.78 31.71
CA LYS A 13 18.38 -2.16 32.43
C LYS A 13 19.23 -1.21 31.56
N LYS A 14 19.46 -1.58 30.30
CA LYS A 14 20.29 -0.80 29.37
C LYS A 14 19.56 0.34 28.68
N ALA A 15 18.23 0.35 28.68
CA ALA A 15 17.45 1.36 27.98
C ALA A 15 17.69 2.77 28.57
N PRO A 16 17.60 2.99 29.91
CA PRO A 16 17.92 4.31 30.50
C PRO A 16 19.37 4.74 30.25
N GLU A 17 20.33 3.80 30.28
CA GLU A 17 21.74 4.06 29.95
C GLU A 17 21.94 4.56 28.51
N LYS A 18 20.97 4.29 27.63
CA LYS A 18 20.95 4.68 26.22
C LYS A 18 19.98 5.82 25.93
N SER A 19 19.68 6.63 26.95
CA SER A 19 18.81 7.82 26.84
C SER A 19 17.36 7.49 26.53
N PHE A 20 16.88 6.29 26.86
CA PHE A 20 15.43 6.06 26.94
C PHE A 20 14.87 6.89 28.10
N ASP A 21 13.93 7.75 27.78
CA ASP A 21 13.13 8.53 28.73
C ASP A 21 11.79 7.82 28.93
N ASP A 22 11.37 7.63 30.18
CA ASP A 22 10.07 7.07 30.51
C ASP A 22 8.96 8.14 30.55
N ASP A 23 9.32 9.42 30.41
CA ASP A 23 8.38 10.51 30.23
C ASP A 23 7.74 10.45 28.84
N ILE A 24 6.45 10.15 28.82
CA ILE A 24 5.63 10.13 27.61
C ILE A 24 5.09 11.51 27.24
N THR A 25 5.37 12.55 28.04
CA THR A 25 4.88 13.91 27.79
C THR A 25 5.37 14.41 26.44
N GLY A 26 4.43 14.78 25.57
CA GLY A 26 4.72 15.23 24.20
C GLY A 26 4.78 14.12 23.15
N ILE A 27 4.57 12.85 23.54
CA ILE A 27 4.30 11.74 22.63
C ILE A 27 2.79 11.62 22.50
N ASP A 28 2.26 11.94 21.33
CA ASP A 28 0.85 11.78 21.01
C ASP A 28 0.59 10.48 20.22
N ASP A 29 -0.69 10.13 20.07
CA ASP A 29 -1.12 8.99 19.26
C ASP A 29 -1.15 9.33 17.76
N ALA A 30 -0.59 10.47 17.34
CA ALA A 30 -0.68 10.89 15.95
C ALA A 30 0.21 9.99 15.06
N PRO A 31 -0.31 9.51 13.92
CA PRO A 31 0.45 8.65 13.04
C PRO A 31 1.62 9.42 12.39
N ILE A 32 2.85 8.97 12.66
CA ILE A 32 4.05 9.54 12.03
C ILE A 32 4.23 8.94 10.63
N SER A 33 3.99 9.76 9.61
CA SER A 33 4.24 9.39 8.22
C SER A 33 5.65 9.78 7.78
N LYS A 34 6.36 8.86 7.11
CA LYS A 34 7.63 9.19 6.46
C LYS A 34 7.44 10.33 5.44
N PRO A 35 8.38 11.29 5.35
CA PRO A 35 8.40 12.25 4.25
C PRO A 35 8.42 11.51 2.91
N ILE A 36 7.72 12.05 1.90
CA ILE A 36 7.69 11.49 0.56
C ILE A 36 8.25 12.48 -0.46
N THR A 37 8.80 11.94 -1.55
CA THR A 37 9.29 12.77 -2.66
C THR A 37 8.14 13.43 -3.41
N ALA A 38 8.40 14.53 -4.11
CA ALA A 38 7.41 15.19 -4.97
C ALA A 38 6.84 14.23 -6.04
N ASN A 39 7.65 13.32 -6.57
CA ASN A 39 7.17 12.33 -7.53
C ASN A 39 6.17 11.35 -6.89
N THR A 40 6.47 10.87 -5.68
CA THR A 40 5.56 10.00 -4.93
C THR A 40 4.25 10.71 -4.60
N GLN A 41 4.30 11.98 -4.20
CA GLN A 41 3.10 12.79 -3.96
C GLN A 41 2.24 12.89 -5.22
N ARG A 42 2.84 13.22 -6.38
CA ARG A 42 2.11 13.27 -7.66
C ARG A 42 1.44 11.95 -8.01
N LEU A 43 2.08 10.82 -7.73
CA LEU A 43 1.49 9.50 -7.96
C LEU A 43 0.29 9.25 -7.03
N TYR A 44 0.39 9.65 -5.77
CA TYR A 44 -0.71 9.55 -4.80
C TYR A 44 -1.89 10.45 -5.19
N ASP A 45 -1.62 11.70 -5.56
CA ASP A 45 -2.64 12.64 -6.03
C ASP A 45 -3.37 12.10 -7.26
N ARG A 46 -2.63 11.50 -8.21
CA ARG A 46 -3.24 10.85 -9.37
C ARG A 46 -4.19 9.71 -8.98
N ARG A 47 -3.83 8.88 -8.00
CA ARG A 47 -4.73 7.80 -7.53
C ARG A 47 -5.94 8.35 -6.79
N TRP A 48 -5.76 9.40 -6.00
CA TRP A 48 -6.86 10.08 -5.35
C TRP A 48 -7.84 10.67 -6.36
N SER A 49 -7.36 11.36 -7.39
CA SER A 49 -8.22 11.90 -8.45
C SER A 49 -9.00 10.81 -9.19
N LEU A 50 -8.38 9.66 -9.46
CA LEU A 50 -9.07 8.51 -10.06
C LEU A 50 -10.19 7.97 -9.15
N TRP A 51 -9.97 7.96 -7.83
CA TRP A 51 -11.02 7.63 -6.88
C TRP A 51 -12.17 8.64 -6.93
N VAL A 52 -11.87 9.95 -6.95
CA VAL A 52 -12.88 11.00 -7.07
C VAL A 52 -13.70 10.85 -8.37
N GLU A 53 -13.07 10.52 -9.50
CA GLU A 53 -13.81 10.25 -10.73
C GLU A 53 -14.70 9.00 -10.61
N TYR A 54 -14.19 7.93 -9.99
CA TYR A 54 -14.95 6.71 -9.76
C TYR A 54 -16.19 6.94 -8.88
N THR A 55 -16.10 7.80 -7.85
CA THR A 55 -17.25 8.10 -6.97
C THR A 55 -18.33 8.94 -7.63
N LYS A 56 -18.06 9.64 -8.75
CA LYS A 56 -19.11 10.36 -9.50
C LYS A 56 -20.18 9.42 -10.05
N THR A 57 -19.80 8.20 -10.42
CA THR A 57 -20.72 7.15 -10.89
C THR A 57 -21.09 6.15 -9.80
N HIS A 58 -20.36 6.15 -8.68
CA HIS A 58 -20.59 5.30 -7.51
C HIS A 58 -20.63 6.15 -6.23
N PRO A 59 -21.67 6.98 -6.01
CA PRO A 59 -21.67 7.98 -4.94
C PRO A 59 -21.63 7.40 -3.52
N SER A 60 -22.10 6.15 -3.35
CA SER A 60 -22.05 5.44 -2.07
C SER A 60 -20.77 4.62 -1.88
N ALA A 61 -19.78 4.75 -2.76
CA ALA A 61 -18.56 3.98 -2.70
C ALA A 61 -17.75 4.29 -1.44
N ASN A 62 -17.39 3.22 -0.73
CA ASN A 62 -16.53 3.26 0.45
C ASN A 62 -15.34 2.31 0.24
N PRO A 63 -14.08 2.78 0.25
CA PRO A 63 -12.93 1.90 -0.02
C PRO A 63 -12.63 0.91 1.12
N HIS A 64 -13.29 1.06 2.28
CA HIS A 64 -13.25 0.07 3.35
C HIS A 64 -14.18 -1.12 3.09
N ASP A 65 -15.18 -0.96 2.23
CA ASP A 65 -16.00 -2.07 1.76
C ASP A 65 -15.22 -2.89 0.72
N MET A 66 -15.12 -4.19 1.00
CA MET A 66 -14.37 -5.13 0.16
C MET A 66 -14.94 -5.22 -1.25
N GLN A 67 -16.26 -5.11 -1.43
CA GLN A 67 -16.86 -5.14 -2.77
C GLN A 67 -16.48 -3.90 -3.57
N THR A 68 -16.59 -2.72 -2.95
CA THR A 68 -16.17 -1.46 -3.56
C THR A 68 -14.68 -1.45 -3.89
N ALA A 69 -13.82 -1.91 -2.98
CA ALA A 69 -12.38 -1.95 -3.22
C ALA A 69 -12.00 -2.87 -4.38
N LYS A 70 -12.63 -4.06 -4.49
CA LYS A 70 -12.45 -4.96 -5.64
C LYS A 70 -12.86 -4.29 -6.96
N HIS A 71 -14.02 -3.64 -6.97
CA HIS A 71 -14.53 -2.96 -8.17
C HIS A 71 -13.69 -1.76 -8.57
N PHE A 72 -13.21 -0.98 -7.60
CA PHE A 72 -12.32 0.15 -7.86
C PHE A 72 -10.97 -0.31 -8.43
N VAL A 73 -10.40 -1.39 -7.93
CA VAL A 73 -9.15 -1.94 -8.47
C VAL A 73 -9.33 -2.50 -9.88
N GLU A 74 -10.50 -3.06 -10.19
CA GLU A 74 -10.86 -3.42 -11.56
C GLU A 74 -10.95 -2.18 -12.47
N PHE A 75 -11.57 -1.09 -12.00
CA PHE A 75 -11.57 0.19 -12.70
C PHE A 75 -10.14 0.70 -12.97
N LEU A 76 -9.24 0.61 -11.99
CA LEU A 76 -7.83 0.97 -12.17
C LEU A 76 -7.12 0.10 -13.22
N ALA A 77 -7.44 -1.20 -13.26
CA ALA A 77 -6.85 -2.13 -14.22
C ALA A 77 -7.36 -1.89 -15.65
N CYS A 78 -8.67 -1.67 -15.81
CA CYS A 78 -9.28 -1.42 -17.11
C CYS A 78 -8.89 -0.05 -17.69
N GLY A 79 -8.65 0.95 -16.84
CA GLY A 79 -8.25 2.30 -17.26
C GLY A 79 -6.74 2.49 -17.45
N ALA A 80 -5.93 1.45 -17.30
CA ALA A 80 -4.49 1.52 -17.46
C ALA A 80 -4.04 0.85 -18.76
N GLU A 81 -3.05 1.46 -19.42
CA GLU A 81 -2.33 0.86 -20.54
C GLU A 81 -1.11 0.09 -20.01
N GLY A 82 -0.77 -1.02 -20.65
CA GLY A 82 0.51 -1.70 -20.37
C GLY A 82 1.67 -1.01 -21.10
N VAL A 83 2.89 -1.25 -20.60
CA VAL A 83 4.11 -0.72 -21.23
C VAL A 83 4.40 -1.45 -22.55
N ASP A 84 4.22 -2.77 -22.56
CA ASP A 84 4.54 -3.65 -23.70
C ASP A 84 3.29 -4.35 -24.27
N SER A 85 2.10 -4.00 -23.78
CA SER A 85 0.83 -4.55 -24.23
C SER A 85 -0.31 -3.59 -23.93
N ASP A 86 -1.47 -3.78 -24.56
CA ASP A 86 -2.66 -2.96 -24.28
C ASP A 86 -3.15 -3.06 -22.83
N LYS A 87 -2.67 -4.05 -22.06
CA LYS A 87 -3.12 -4.36 -20.69
C LYS A 87 -2.02 -4.16 -19.65
N PRO A 88 -2.35 -3.70 -18.43
CA PRO A 88 -1.39 -3.62 -17.36
C PRO A 88 -1.03 -5.02 -16.85
N ASN A 89 0.18 -5.17 -16.31
CA ASN A 89 0.55 -6.38 -15.58
C ASN A 89 0.04 -6.34 -14.12
N VAL A 90 -0.01 -7.52 -13.48
CA VAL A 90 -0.44 -7.68 -12.07
C VAL A 90 0.32 -6.75 -11.13
N SER A 91 1.64 -6.62 -11.31
CA SER A 91 2.50 -5.78 -10.46
C SER A 91 2.11 -4.30 -10.53
N SER A 92 1.72 -3.82 -11.71
CA SER A 92 1.29 -2.44 -11.93
C SER A 92 -0.01 -2.16 -11.21
N VAL A 93 -1.00 -3.06 -11.33
CA VAL A 93 -2.29 -2.91 -10.63
C VAL A 93 -2.09 -2.95 -9.11
N ARG A 94 -1.24 -3.85 -8.59
CA ARG A 94 -0.87 -3.87 -7.15
C ARG A 94 -0.21 -2.58 -6.70
N MET A 95 0.67 -2.02 -7.52
CA MET A 95 1.31 -0.73 -7.26
C MET A 95 0.27 0.40 -7.22
N TYR A 96 -0.71 0.40 -8.14
CA TYR A 96 -1.77 1.41 -8.16
C TYR A 96 -2.64 1.34 -6.90
N TRP A 97 -3.02 0.13 -6.47
CA TRP A 97 -3.75 -0.08 -5.23
C TRP A 97 -2.95 0.40 -4.01
N SER A 98 -1.66 0.03 -3.92
CA SER A 98 -0.78 0.47 -2.83
C SER A 98 -0.62 1.99 -2.76
N GLN A 99 -0.51 2.65 -3.93
CA GLN A 99 -0.45 4.10 -4.04
C GLN A 99 -1.75 4.75 -3.57
N PHE A 100 -2.91 4.19 -3.93
CA PHE A 100 -4.22 4.66 -3.47
C PHE A 100 -4.35 4.53 -1.94
N VAL A 101 -4.06 3.36 -1.37
CA VAL A 101 -4.10 3.15 0.10
C VAL A 101 -3.18 4.12 0.82
N SER A 102 -1.99 4.37 0.28
CA SER A 102 -1.05 5.33 0.86
C SER A 102 -1.56 6.77 0.79
N ALA A 103 -2.22 7.15 -0.31
CA ALA A 103 -2.87 8.45 -0.45
C ALA A 103 -4.01 8.59 0.59
N TRP A 104 -4.87 7.59 0.67
CA TRP A 104 -6.01 7.55 1.59
C TRP A 104 -5.59 7.67 3.05
N ASN A 105 -4.61 6.88 3.48
CA ASN A 105 -4.14 6.87 4.86
C ASN A 105 -3.42 8.16 5.27
N ARG A 106 -2.96 8.96 4.30
CA ARG A 106 -2.36 10.28 4.56
C ARG A 106 -3.37 11.41 4.59
N GLN A 107 -4.48 11.28 3.86
CA GLN A 107 -5.48 12.34 3.69
C GLN A 107 -6.68 12.17 4.62
N THR A 108 -6.90 10.98 5.18
CA THR A 108 -8.08 10.66 5.99
C THR A 108 -7.68 10.20 7.40
N SER A 109 -8.57 10.43 8.37
CA SER A 109 -8.44 9.93 9.74
C SER A 109 -8.92 8.48 9.91
N ASN A 110 -9.33 7.82 8.82
CA ASN A 110 -9.85 6.44 8.82
C ASN A 110 -9.00 5.58 7.86
N PRO A 111 -7.85 5.06 8.32
CA PRO A 111 -6.93 4.34 7.45
C PRO A 111 -7.50 2.98 7.00
N ILE A 112 -7.20 2.58 5.76
CA ILE A 112 -7.49 1.24 5.28
C ILE A 112 -6.52 0.28 5.98
N SER A 113 -7.07 -0.80 6.56
CA SER A 113 -6.29 -1.76 7.31
C SER A 113 -5.31 -2.52 6.42
N LYS A 114 -4.22 -2.99 7.02
CA LYS A 114 -3.23 -3.84 6.33
C LYS A 114 -3.88 -5.13 5.81
N GLU A 115 -4.75 -5.74 6.61
CA GLU A 115 -5.49 -6.94 6.23
C GLU A 115 -6.37 -6.72 4.98
N ALA A 116 -7.16 -5.63 4.96
CA ALA A 116 -7.96 -5.30 3.79
C ALA A 116 -7.08 -5.07 2.54
N THR A 117 -5.94 -4.41 2.73
CA THR A 117 -4.96 -4.16 1.66
C THR A 117 -4.39 -5.47 1.09
N GLU A 118 -4.09 -6.44 1.95
CA GLU A 118 -3.60 -7.78 1.57
C GLU A 118 -4.67 -8.59 0.85
N LEU A 119 -5.92 -8.59 1.34
CA LEU A 119 -7.03 -9.29 0.70
C LEU A 119 -7.29 -8.79 -0.73
N ILE A 120 -7.22 -7.48 -0.95
CA ILE A 120 -7.32 -6.91 -2.30
C ILE A 120 -6.11 -7.27 -3.16
N THR A 121 -4.92 -7.35 -2.57
CA THR A 121 -3.73 -7.83 -3.27
C THR A 121 -3.91 -9.27 -3.78
N TYR A 122 -4.43 -10.17 -2.94
CA TYR A 122 -4.74 -11.54 -3.37
C TYR A 122 -5.83 -11.57 -4.43
N TYR A 123 -6.84 -10.71 -4.33
CA TYR A 123 -7.85 -10.58 -5.37
C TYR A 123 -7.25 -10.17 -6.72
N ILE A 124 -6.31 -9.23 -6.74
CA ILE A 124 -5.61 -8.82 -7.97
C ILE A 124 -4.85 -10.02 -8.58
N GLN A 125 -4.11 -10.73 -7.74
CA GLN A 125 -3.22 -11.81 -8.17
C GLN A 125 -3.97 -13.04 -8.71
N ASP A 126 -5.06 -13.44 -8.05
CA ASP A 126 -5.76 -14.69 -8.42
C ASP A 126 -7.01 -14.46 -9.27
N HIS A 127 -7.86 -13.49 -8.91
CA HIS A 127 -9.14 -13.30 -9.57
C HIS A 127 -9.05 -12.32 -10.74
N LEU A 128 -8.50 -11.12 -10.50
CA LEU A 128 -8.47 -10.08 -11.52
C LEU A 128 -7.52 -10.42 -12.66
N GLN A 129 -6.39 -11.07 -12.33
CA GLN A 129 -5.45 -11.61 -13.31
C GLN A 129 -6.15 -12.54 -14.30
N LYS A 130 -6.93 -13.52 -13.82
CA LYS A 130 -7.71 -14.43 -14.67
C LYS A 130 -8.82 -13.70 -15.43
N LYS A 131 -9.55 -12.81 -14.75
CA LYS A 131 -10.70 -12.10 -15.33
C LYS A 131 -10.30 -11.20 -16.51
N LEU A 132 -9.21 -10.45 -16.39
CA LEU A 132 -8.79 -9.48 -17.42
C LEU A 132 -7.65 -10.01 -18.31
N ALA A 133 -7.17 -11.24 -18.05
CA ALA A 133 -5.96 -11.80 -18.64
C ALA A 133 -4.77 -10.83 -18.50
N LEU A 134 -4.55 -10.34 -17.27
CA LEU A 134 -3.41 -9.48 -16.96
C LEU A 134 -2.12 -10.29 -17.16
N THR A 135 -1.10 -9.67 -17.74
CA THR A 135 0.20 -10.31 -17.85
C THR A 135 0.80 -10.47 -16.45
N LEU A 136 1.39 -11.64 -16.20
CA LEU A 136 2.34 -11.77 -15.11
C LEU A 136 3.57 -10.96 -15.55
N ALA A 137 4.12 -10.14 -14.66
CA ALA A 137 5.40 -9.51 -14.98
C ALA A 137 6.38 -10.64 -15.35
N CYS A 138 7.07 -10.54 -16.49
CA CYS A 138 8.15 -11.45 -16.79
C CYS A 138 9.00 -11.58 -15.54
N GLU A 139 9.10 -12.78 -14.98
CA GLU A 139 10.25 -13.13 -14.17
C GLU A 139 11.43 -12.82 -15.08
N VAL A 140 12.11 -11.71 -14.81
CA VAL A 140 13.41 -11.47 -15.40
C VAL A 140 14.22 -12.65 -14.91
N ALA A 141 14.43 -13.63 -15.79
CA ALA A 141 15.41 -14.66 -15.60
C ALA A 141 16.71 -13.91 -15.31
N LEU A 142 17.09 -13.88 -14.03
CA LEU A 142 18.43 -13.54 -13.66
C LEU A 142 19.25 -14.73 -14.16
N ASP A 143 19.74 -14.62 -15.39
CA ASP A 143 20.79 -15.50 -15.87
C ASP A 143 21.95 -15.40 -14.87
N PRO A 144 22.41 -16.51 -14.28
CA PRO A 144 23.54 -16.48 -13.37
C PRO A 144 24.80 -16.16 -14.18
N ILE A 145 25.51 -15.11 -13.77
CA ILE A 145 26.90 -14.83 -14.16
C ILE A 145 27.80 -15.94 -13.60
#